data_AF-A0AAT9I3L0-F1
#
_entry.id   AF-A0AAT9I3L0-F1
#
_cell.length_a   1.000
_cell.length_b   1.000
_cell.length_c   1.000
_cell.angle_alpha   90.00
_cell.angle_beta   90.00
_cell.angle_gamma   90.00
#
_symmetry.space_group_name_H-M   'P 1'
#
loop_
_entity.id
_entity.type
_entity.pdbx_description
1 polymer ?
#
loop_
_entity_poly.entity_id
_entity_poly.type
_entity_poly.pdbx_seq_one_letter_code
_entity_poly.pdbx_strand_id
1 'polypeptide(L)'
;MSAILQAACPYCGSTDTIRTIPEKDPFNIMVICNNCLRVVAGNESEAIRGKRAPVAARKAIAEQTVKLCLDNGKIHGVKYYYTEYNKLPGIEKIELLQAKEDVEMLLQSRGLTNAIKRPNKNGCVIVIIILLLITASVIYFFTHR
;
A
#
# COMPACT_ATOMS: atom_id res chain seq x y z
N MET A 1 21.26 32.00 5.08
CA MET A 1 21.00 31.15 3.89
C MET A 1 20.80 29.73 4.38
N SER A 2 19.56 29.36 4.71
CA SER A 2 19.23 28.04 5.27
C SER A 2 18.87 27.11 4.12
N ALA A 3 19.76 26.17 3.82
CA ALA A 3 19.53 25.12 2.82
C ALA A 3 18.35 24.25 3.27
N ILE A 4 17.18 24.47 2.66
CA ILE A 4 16.07 23.51 2.71
C ILE A 4 16.51 22.38 1.77
N LEU A 5 17.12 21.34 2.34
CA LEU A 5 17.23 20.06 1.64
C LEU A 5 15.81 19.72 1.15
N GLN A 6 15.62 19.65 -0.17
CA GLN A 6 14.43 19.10 -0.80
C GLN A 6 14.29 17.64 -0.34
N ALA A 7 13.63 17.45 0.80
CA ALA A 7 13.33 16.12 1.31
C ALA A 7 12.31 15.49 0.36
N ALA A 8 12.78 14.51 -0.42
CA ALA A 8 11.90 13.66 -1.21
C ALA A 8 10.77 13.13 -0.31
N CYS A 9 9.55 13.21 -0.79
CA CYS A 9 8.38 12.83 -0.02
C CYS A 9 8.51 11.37 0.46
N PRO A 10 8.28 11.09 1.75
CA PRO A 10 8.45 9.76 2.32
C PRO A 10 7.45 8.73 1.78
N TYR A 11 6.38 9.18 1.12
CA TYR A 11 5.32 8.33 0.57
C TYR A 11 5.53 8.04 -0.91
N CYS A 12 5.67 9.10 -1.71
CA CYS A 12 5.72 9.03 -3.18
C CYS A 12 7.16 8.98 -3.71
N GLY A 13 8.17 9.35 -2.90
CA GLY A 13 9.57 9.50 -3.34
C GLY A 13 9.80 10.72 -4.25
N SER A 14 8.76 11.46 -4.63
CA SER A 14 8.86 12.67 -5.43
C SER A 14 9.42 13.84 -4.62
N THR A 15 10.22 14.67 -5.27
CA THR A 15 10.74 15.94 -4.73
C THR A 15 9.73 17.09 -4.83
N ASP A 16 8.61 16.89 -5.53
CA ASP A 16 7.60 17.92 -5.75
C ASP A 16 6.71 18.08 -4.52
N THR A 17 7.04 19.08 -3.71
CA THR A 17 6.27 19.44 -2.52
C THR A 17 5.74 20.86 -2.64
N ILE A 18 4.45 21.03 -2.35
CA ILE A 18 3.75 22.31 -2.36
C ILE A 18 3.58 22.76 -0.91
N ARG A 19 3.96 24.00 -0.63
CA ARG A 19 3.64 24.64 0.66
C ARG A 19 2.28 25.30 0.52
N THR A 20 1.29 24.83 1.28
CA THR A 20 -0.03 25.44 1.37
C THR A 20 -0.19 26.13 2.72
N ILE A 21 -0.81 27.30 2.69
CA ILE A 21 -1.19 28.07 3.87
C ILE A 21 -2.72 27.94 3.96
N PRO A 22 -3.26 27.22 4.96
CA PRO A 22 -4.70 27.09 5.10
C PRO A 22 -5.32 28.44 5.46
N GLU A 23 -6.41 28.79 4.79
CA GLU A 23 -7.13 30.07 4.94
C GLU A 23 -7.67 30.27 6.38
N LYS A 24 -7.92 29.15 7.08
CA LYS A 24 -8.46 29.12 8.44
C LYS A 24 -7.40 29.37 9.53
N ASP A 25 -6.12 29.04 9.28
CA ASP A 25 -5.00 29.19 10.21
C ASP A 25 -3.69 29.53 9.47
N PRO A 26 -3.39 30.82 9.23
CA PRO A 26 -2.26 31.23 8.38
C PRO A 26 -0.87 30.88 8.94
N PHE A 27 -0.81 30.45 10.20
CA PHE A 27 0.42 30.02 10.86
C PHE A 27 0.73 28.53 10.67
N ASN A 28 -0.24 27.73 10.21
CA ASN A 28 -0.08 26.30 10.03
C ASN A 28 0.34 25.98 8.59
N ILE A 29 1.61 26.25 8.25
CA ILE A 29 2.16 25.94 6.93
C ILE A 29 2.22 24.42 6.78
N MET A 30 1.44 23.89 5.84
CA MET A 30 1.44 22.47 5.49
C MET A 30 2.25 22.25 4.21
N VAL A 31 3.07 21.21 4.19
CA VAL A 31 3.82 20.76 3.03
C VAL A 31 3.12 19.51 2.48
N ILE A 32 2.67 19.54 1.25
CA ILE A 32 1.92 18.45 0.60
C ILE A 32 2.75 17.92 -0.59
N CYS A 33 2.95 16.60 -0.75
CA CYS A 33 3.53 16.05 -1.99
C CYS A 33 2.54 16.29 -3.13
N ASN A 34 2.95 16.97 -4.20
CA ASN A 34 2.09 17.22 -5.36
C ASN A 34 1.66 15.91 -6.03
N ASN A 35 2.55 14.91 -6.03
CA ASN A 35 2.33 13.65 -6.72
C ASN A 35 1.40 12.67 -5.97
N CYS A 36 1.37 12.68 -4.64
CA CYS A 36 0.48 11.81 -3.84
C CYS A 36 -0.52 12.55 -2.98
N LEU A 37 -0.52 13.89 -3.03
CA LEU A 37 -1.41 14.78 -2.28
C LEU A 37 -1.41 14.53 -0.76
N ARG A 38 -0.36 13.88 -0.22
CA ARG A 38 -0.20 13.62 1.22
C ARG A 38 0.62 14.71 1.90
N VAL A 39 0.23 15.03 3.13
CA VAL A 39 0.96 15.98 4.00
C VAL A 39 2.28 15.35 4.46
N VAL A 40 3.39 16.03 4.19
CA VAL A 40 4.77 15.63 4.47
C VAL A 40 5.29 16.29 5.76
N ALA A 41 4.92 17.54 6.02
CA ALA A 41 5.28 18.28 7.24
C ALA A 41 4.25 19.39 7.50
N GLY A 42 3.92 19.66 8.77
CA GLY A 42 3.08 20.79 9.18
C GLY A 42 3.58 21.34 10.52
N ASN A 43 3.67 22.66 10.65
CA ASN A 43 4.15 23.29 11.89
C ASN A 43 3.03 23.26 12.95
N GLU A 44 3.07 22.23 13.78
CA GLU A 44 2.55 22.12 15.16
C GLU A 44 1.16 22.68 15.48
N SER A 45 0.16 21.80 15.33
CA SER A 45 -0.64 21.41 16.51
C SER A 45 -0.31 19.96 16.87
N GLU A 46 1.00 19.75 17.11
CA GLU A 46 1.57 18.55 17.74
C GLU A 46 1.40 18.57 19.28
N ALA A 47 0.63 19.53 19.82
CA ALA A 47 0.43 19.74 21.25
C ALA A 47 -0.71 18.92 21.89
N ILE A 48 -1.45 18.10 21.12
CA ILE A 48 -2.34 17.06 21.69
C ILE A 48 -1.69 15.70 21.49
N ARG A 49 -0.72 15.43 22.38
CA ARG A 49 -0.22 14.13 22.83
C ARG A 49 -1.09 12.94 22.39
N GLY A 50 -0.66 12.28 21.32
CA GLY A 50 -1.30 11.07 20.81
C GLY A 50 -0.43 10.28 19.84
N LYS A 51 0.84 10.05 20.19
CA LYS A 51 1.69 8.96 19.67
C LYS A 51 1.60 8.75 18.14
N ARG A 52 2.02 9.68 17.29
CA ARG A 52 2.25 9.35 15.87
C ARG A 52 3.55 8.57 15.76
N ALA A 53 3.49 7.34 15.24
CA ALA A 53 4.69 6.56 14.99
C ALA A 53 5.66 7.27 14.01
N PRO A 54 6.98 7.07 14.18
CA PRO A 54 7.99 7.85 13.48
C PRO A 54 7.82 7.76 11.97
N VAL A 55 7.93 8.89 11.27
CA VAL A 55 7.83 9.00 9.81
C VAL A 55 8.77 8.00 9.11
N ALA A 56 9.93 7.73 9.70
CA ALA A 56 10.87 6.71 9.26
C ALA A 56 10.28 5.28 9.27
N ALA A 57 9.52 4.91 10.31
CA ALA A 57 8.89 3.58 10.37
C ALA A 57 7.80 3.42 9.32
N ARG A 58 6.99 4.46 9.07
CA ARG A 58 5.99 4.45 7.99
C ARG A 58 6.64 4.31 6.62
N LYS A 59 7.78 4.99 6.39
CA LYS A 59 8.57 4.87 5.16
C LYS A 59 9.13 3.44 4.99
N ALA A 60 9.71 2.87 6.04
CA ALA A 60 10.25 1.51 6.00
C ALA A 60 9.16 0.46 5.69
N ILE A 61 7.98 0.59 6.31
CA ILE A 61 6.83 -0.26 6.01
C ILE A 61 6.41 -0.10 4.55
N ALA A 62 6.29 1.14 4.07
CA ALA A 62 5.91 1.43 2.69
C ALA A 62 6.88 0.83 1.66
N GLU A 63 8.19 0.91 1.88
CA GLU A 63 9.22 0.32 1.01
C GLU A 63 9.16 -1.21 1.02
N GLN A 64 9.06 -1.81 2.20
CA GLN A 64 8.96 -3.26 2.34
C GLN A 64 7.65 -3.81 1.73
N THR A 65 6.55 -3.06 1.85
CA THR A 65 5.28 -3.38 1.19
C THR A 65 5.43 -3.43 -0.32
N VAL A 66 6.11 -2.44 -0.94
CA VAL A 66 6.36 -2.47 -2.40
C VAL A 66 7.12 -3.73 -2.79
N LYS A 67 8.21 -4.02 -2.08
CA LYS A 67 9.05 -5.19 -2.37
C LYS A 67 8.22 -6.48 -2.32
N LEU A 68 7.41 -6.64 -1.28
CA LEU A 68 6.51 -7.79 -1.15
C LEU A 68 5.46 -7.86 -2.26
N CYS A 69 4.91 -6.70 -2.68
CA CYS A 69 3.99 -6.65 -3.81
C CYS A 69 4.64 -7.12 -5.12
N LEU A 70 5.91 -6.77 -5.36
CA LEU A 70 6.65 -7.17 -6.56
C LEU A 70 7.00 -8.66 -6.53
N ASP A 71 7.54 -9.16 -5.42
CA ASP A 71 8.07 -10.52 -5.34
C ASP A 71 6.95 -11.58 -5.20
N ASN A 72 5.99 -11.31 -4.31
CA ASN A 72 4.98 -12.28 -3.87
C ASN A 72 3.55 -11.92 -4.30
N GLY A 73 3.37 -10.76 -4.94
CA GLY A 73 2.08 -10.27 -5.37
C GLY A 73 1.37 -9.41 -4.31
N LYS A 74 0.32 -8.73 -4.77
CA LYS A 74 -0.37 -7.66 -4.02
C LYS A 74 -0.93 -8.09 -2.66
N ILE A 75 -1.45 -9.32 -2.56
CA ILE A 75 -2.06 -9.84 -1.33
C ILE A 75 -1.05 -9.86 -0.17
N HIS A 76 0.18 -10.29 -0.44
CA HIS A 76 1.23 -10.35 0.58
C HIS A 76 1.64 -8.94 1.06
N GLY A 77 1.73 -7.98 0.14
CA GLY A 77 2.03 -6.59 0.50
C GLY A 77 0.91 -5.93 1.31
N VAL A 78 -0.36 -6.13 0.95
CA VAL A 78 -1.51 -5.63 1.73
C VAL A 78 -1.53 -6.24 3.13
N LYS A 79 -1.31 -7.55 3.25
CA LYS A 79 -1.24 -8.23 4.54
C LYS A 79 -0.13 -7.64 5.42
N TYR A 80 1.07 -7.48 4.88
CA TYR A 80 2.20 -6.91 5.61
C TYR A 80 1.92 -5.46 6.04
N TYR A 81 1.42 -4.62 5.12
CA TYR A 81 1.07 -3.24 5.43
C TYR A 81 0.04 -3.17 6.56
N TYR A 82 -1.06 -3.93 6.46
CA TYR A 82 -2.08 -4.00 7.51
C TYR A 82 -1.51 -4.43 8.86
N THR A 83 -0.65 -5.45 8.89
CA THR A 83 -0.10 -5.96 10.16
C THR A 83 0.92 -5.02 10.77
N GLU A 84 1.83 -4.45 9.99
CA GLU A 84 2.90 -3.61 10.53
C GLU A 84 2.40 -2.21 10.86
N TYR A 85 1.50 -1.66 10.04
CA TYR A 85 0.91 -0.35 10.30
C TYR A 85 0.05 -0.36 11.58
N ASN A 86 -0.67 -1.45 11.85
CA ASN A 86 -1.44 -1.63 13.09
C ASN A 86 -0.57 -1.92 14.34
N LYS A 87 0.71 -2.25 14.17
CA LYS A 87 1.67 -2.38 15.28
C LYS A 87 2.28 -1.06 15.70
N LEU A 88 2.14 -0.02 14.87
CA LEU A 88 2.74 1.28 15.13
C LEU A 88 2.05 1.94 16.34
N PRO A 89 2.82 2.37 17.36
CA PRO A 89 2.25 2.94 18.57
C PRO A 89 1.53 4.25 18.25
N GLY A 90 0.25 4.33 18.65
CA GLY A 90 -0.62 5.50 18.60
C GLY A 90 -1.11 5.96 17.23
N ILE A 91 -1.05 5.07 16.26
CA ILE A 91 -1.90 5.20 15.09
C ILE A 91 -3.24 4.53 15.39
N GLU A 92 -4.33 5.12 14.91
CA GLU A 92 -5.62 4.44 14.88
C GLU A 92 -5.51 3.17 14.03
N LYS A 93 -6.17 2.11 14.49
CA LYS A 93 -6.17 0.85 13.75
C LYS A 93 -6.85 1.08 12.41
N ILE A 94 -6.14 0.75 11.33
CA ILE A 94 -6.69 0.84 9.98
C ILE A 94 -7.51 -0.42 9.67
N GLU A 95 -8.58 -0.26 8.90
CA GLU A 95 -9.35 -1.39 8.38
C GLU A 95 -8.66 -2.02 7.17
N LEU A 96 -9.04 -3.26 6.85
CA LEU A 96 -8.47 -4.00 5.72
C LEU A 96 -8.71 -3.29 4.37
N LEU A 97 -9.90 -2.69 4.21
CA LEU A 97 -10.26 -1.96 2.99
C LEU A 97 -9.36 -0.72 2.82
N GLN A 98 -9.14 0.02 3.90
CA GLN A 98 -8.26 1.17 3.90
C GLN A 98 -6.79 0.78 3.63
N ALA A 99 -6.33 -0.34 4.21
CA ALA A 99 -5.00 -0.88 3.92
C ALA A 99 -4.84 -1.25 2.43
N LYS A 100 -5.89 -1.80 1.80
CA LYS A 100 -5.87 -2.11 0.37
C LYS A 100 -5.74 -0.84 -0.47
N GLU A 101 -6.56 0.17 -0.21
CA GLU A 101 -6.55 1.44 -0.94
C GLU A 101 -5.22 2.18 -0.80
N ASP A 102 -4.66 2.21 0.42
CA ASP A 102 -3.35 2.79 0.67
C ASP A 102 -2.25 2.11 -0.15
N VAL A 103 -2.25 0.79 -0.20
CA VAL A 103 -1.27 0.02 -0.98
C VAL A 103 -1.47 0.22 -2.48
N GLU A 104 -2.71 0.30 -2.95
CA GLU A 104 -3.03 0.62 -4.35
C GLU A 104 -2.51 2.00 -4.76
N MET A 105 -2.79 3.02 -3.96
CA MET A 105 -2.33 4.38 -4.18
C MET A 105 -0.80 4.48 -4.14
N LEU A 106 -0.17 3.74 -3.24
CA LEU A 106 1.28 3.66 -3.08
C LEU A 106 1.96 2.98 -4.28
N LEU A 107 1.32 1.98 -4.89
CA LEU A 107 1.81 1.35 -6.12
C LEU A 107 1.53 2.22 -7.35
N GLN A 108 0.38 2.89 -7.38
CA GLN A 108 -0.03 3.79 -8.47
C GLN A 108 0.86 5.03 -8.55
N SER A 109 1.14 5.69 -7.42
CA SER A 109 2.02 6.86 -7.35
C SER A 109 3.47 6.57 -7.77
N ARG A 110 3.89 5.29 -7.74
CA ARG A 110 5.20 4.83 -8.22
C ARG A 110 5.18 4.23 -9.62
N GLY A 111 4.02 4.19 -10.30
CA GLY A 111 3.88 3.57 -11.63
C GLY A 111 4.10 2.05 -11.64
N LEU A 112 4.04 1.39 -10.48
CA LEU A 112 4.36 -0.04 -10.33
C LEU A 112 3.15 -0.96 -10.52
N THR A 113 2.00 -0.44 -10.92
CA THR A 113 0.75 -1.20 -11.09
C THR A 113 0.87 -2.35 -12.08
N ASN A 114 1.71 -2.19 -13.12
CA ASN A 114 1.96 -3.20 -14.14
C ASN A 114 3.09 -4.17 -13.79
N ALA A 115 3.96 -3.83 -12.83
CA ALA A 115 5.11 -4.62 -12.43
C ALA A 115 4.78 -5.71 -11.39
N ILE A 116 3.58 -5.65 -10.80
CA ILE A 116 3.13 -6.59 -9.78
C ILE A 116 2.85 -7.95 -10.44
N LYS A 117 3.45 -8.99 -9.89
CA LYS A 117 3.23 -10.38 -10.28
C LYS A 117 1.73 -10.69 -10.29
N ARG A 118 1.19 -10.92 -11.49
CA ARG A 118 -0.22 -11.31 -11.66
C ARG A 118 -0.45 -12.71 -11.08
N PRO A 119 -1.62 -12.97 -10.47
CA PRO A 119 -1.94 -14.31 -9.97
C PRO A 119 -1.80 -15.33 -11.10
N ASN A 120 -1.13 -16.44 -10.79
CA ASN A 120 -0.75 -17.43 -11.77
C ASN A 120 -2.00 -18.05 -12.43
N LYS A 121 -2.10 -17.94 -13.76
CA LYS A 121 -3.20 -18.53 -14.55
C LYS A 121 -3.20 -20.06 -14.55
N ASN A 122 -2.13 -20.69 -14.04
CA ASN A 122 -2.00 -22.15 -13.96
C ASN A 122 -3.07 -22.81 -13.08
N GLY A 123 -3.73 -22.06 -12.18
CA GLY A 123 -4.88 -22.58 -11.43
C GLY A 123 -6.01 -23.07 -12.33
N CYS A 124 -6.19 -22.46 -13.50
CA CYS A 124 -7.21 -22.88 -14.47
C CYS A 124 -6.92 -24.28 -15.04
N VAL A 125 -5.65 -24.61 -15.30
CA VAL A 125 -5.25 -25.93 -15.83
C VAL A 125 -5.54 -27.03 -14.81
N ILE A 126 -5.27 -26.78 -13.52
CA ILE A 126 -5.57 -27.73 -12.44
C ILE A 126 -7.07 -28.01 -12.36
N VAL A 127 -7.90 -26.97 -12.49
CA VAL A 127 -9.36 -27.11 -12.48
C VAL A 127 -9.85 -27.95 -13.67
N ILE A 128 -9.30 -27.73 -14.87
CA ILE A 128 -9.66 -28.50 -16.07
C ILE A 128 -9.33 -29.99 -15.90
N ILE A 129 -8.16 -30.32 -15.34
CA ILE A 129 -7.75 -31.71 -15.10
C ILE A 129 -8.71 -32.41 -14.13
N ILE A 130 -9.08 -31.74 -13.03
CA ILE A 130 -10.04 -32.29 -12.06
C ILE A 130 -11.40 -32.53 -12.72
N LEU A 131 -11.86 -31.59 -13.55
CA LEU A 131 -13.15 -31.68 -14.24
C LEU A 131 -13.17 -32.84 -15.24
N LEU A 132 -12.07 -33.06 -15.97
CA LEU A 132 -11.90 -34.22 -16.85
C LEU A 132 -11.94 -35.54 -16.08
N LEU A 133 -11.28 -35.63 -14.92
CA LEU A 133 -11.29 -36.84 -14.08
C LEU A 133 -12.70 -37.18 -13.58
N ILE A 134 -13.45 -36.19 -13.09
CA ILE A 134 -14.84 -36.38 -12.66
C ILE A 134 -15.69 -36.87 -13.83
N THR A 135 -15.56 -36.25 -15.00
CA THR A 135 -16.34 -36.61 -16.19
C THR A 135 -16.03 -38.05 -16.64
N ALA A 136 -14.76 -38.44 -16.65
CA ALA A 136 -14.34 -39.80 -16.98
C ALA A 136 -14.86 -40.84 -15.97
N SER A 137 -14.83 -40.53 -14.67
CA SER A 137 -15.40 -41.41 -13.63
C SER A 137 -16.91 -41.59 -13.81
N VAL A 138 -17.64 -40.52 -14.13
CA VAL A 138 -19.08 -40.58 -14.40
C VAL A 138 -19.36 -41.44 -15.63
N ILE A 139 -18.68 -41.18 -16.75
CA ILE A 139 -18.86 -41.96 -17.99
C ILE A 139 -18.58 -43.43 -17.72
N TYR A 140 -17.43 -43.77 -17.12
CA TYR A 140 -17.07 -45.14 -16.79
C TYR A 140 -18.15 -45.84 -15.95
N PHE A 141 -18.68 -45.16 -14.92
CA PHE A 141 -19.74 -45.69 -14.08
C PHE A 141 -21.05 -45.95 -14.84
N PHE A 142 -21.39 -45.10 -15.81
CA PHE A 142 -22.60 -45.27 -16.62
C PHE A 142 -22.45 -46.25 -17.78
N THR A 143 -21.24 -46.45 -18.32
CA THR A 143 -20.98 -47.38 -19.43
C THR A 143 -20.67 -48.81 -18.99
N HIS A 144 -20.16 -48.99 -17.77
CA HIS A 144 -19.71 -50.31 -17.27
C HIS A 144 -20.66 -50.94 -16.25
N ARG A 145 -21.88 -50.39 -16.13
CA ARG A 145 -22.99 -50.94 -15.36
C ARG A 145 -24.00 -51.58 -16.30
#